data_AF-A0A968XCA4-F1
#
_entry.id   AF-A0A968XCA4-F1
#
_cell.length_a   1.000
_cell.length_b   1.000
_cell.length_c   1.000
_cell.angle_alpha   90.00
_cell.angle_beta   90.00
_cell.angle_gamma   90.00
#
_symmetry.space_group_name_H-M   'P 1'
#
loop_
_entity.id
_entity.type
_entity.pdbx_description
1 polymer ?
#
loop_
_entity_poly.entity_id
_entity_poly.type
_entity_poly.pdbx_seq_one_letter_code
_entity_poly.pdbx_strand_id
1 'polypeptide(L)'
;PNPNPLTPPPHSTGAALDVTLVDHNGIPIDMGGELDEMTVRSYPDHYVGLADPAAEQFDQNRQLLNFCMAQAGFERHYHEWWHFSWGDQLWAWLKGRRELVFPIAHYGRAE
;
A
#
# COMPACT_ATOMS: atom_id res chain seq x y z
N PRO A 1 15.89 5.51 -4.64
CA PRO A 1 16.52 4.57 -3.68
C PRO A 1 17.52 5.28 -2.76
N ASN A 2 17.44 5.03 -1.45
CA ASN A 2 18.40 5.54 -0.48
C ASN A 2 19.62 4.60 -0.44
N PRO A 3 20.87 5.09 -0.61
CA PRO A 3 22.07 4.25 -0.57
C PRO A 3 22.45 3.80 0.85
N ASN A 4 21.82 4.33 1.89
CA ASN A 4 22.11 3.93 3.27
C ASN A 4 21.62 2.49 3.53
N PRO A 5 22.52 1.54 3.88
CA PRO A 5 22.14 0.15 4.14
C PRO A 5 21.23 -0.04 5.35
N LEU A 6 21.13 0.97 6.24
CA LEU A 6 20.20 0.95 7.38
C LEU A 6 18.78 1.34 7.01
N THR A 7 18.55 1.83 5.79
CA THR A 7 17.23 2.23 5.28
C THR A 7 17.03 1.66 3.88
N PRO A 8 17.02 0.32 3.73
CA PRO A 8 16.85 -0.30 2.43
C PRO A 8 15.48 0.06 1.85
N PRO A 9 15.35 0.23 0.51
CA PRO A 9 14.05 0.36 -0.12
C PRO A 9 13.16 -0.84 0.23
N PRO A 10 11.87 -0.64 0.56
CA PRO A 10 10.95 -1.71 0.97
C PRO A 10 11.00 -2.95 0.07
N HIS A 11 10.84 -2.78 -1.25
CA HIS A 11 10.87 -3.86 -2.23
C HIS A 11 12.17 -4.66 -2.25
N SER A 12 13.33 -4.02 -1.98
CA SER A 12 14.62 -4.71 -1.95
C SER A 12 14.75 -5.68 -0.77
N THR A 13 13.85 -5.62 0.21
CA THR A 13 13.82 -6.55 1.34
C THR A 13 13.00 -7.82 1.07
N GLY A 14 12.22 -7.84 -0.01
CA GLY A 14 11.23 -8.89 -0.30
C GLY A 14 9.94 -8.79 0.53
N ALA A 15 9.80 -7.74 1.34
CA ALA A 15 8.68 -7.56 2.28
C ALA A 15 7.68 -6.47 1.83
N ALA A 16 7.68 -6.10 0.56
CA ALA A 16 6.73 -5.15 -0.01
C ALA A 16 6.15 -5.65 -1.35
N LEU A 17 4.93 -5.20 -1.66
CA LEU A 17 4.18 -5.55 -2.86
C LEU A 17 3.51 -4.31 -3.44
N ASP A 18 3.51 -4.20 -4.77
CA ASP A 18 2.70 -3.26 -5.52
C ASP A 18 1.62 -4.05 -6.24
N VAL A 19 0.35 -3.78 -5.91
CA VAL A 19 -0.79 -4.58 -6.38
C VAL A 19 -1.99 -3.73 -6.76
N THR A 20 -2.82 -4.28 -7.64
CA THR A 20 -4.14 -3.74 -7.98
C THR A 20 -5.19 -4.84 -7.94
N LEU A 21 -6.46 -4.46 -8.01
CA LEU A 21 -7.57 -5.38 -8.15
C LEU A 21 -7.79 -5.73 -9.62
N VAL A 22 -8.24 -6.96 -9.86
CA VAL A 22 -8.70 -7.42 -11.17
C VAL A 22 -10.09 -8.02 -11.03
N ASP A 23 -10.87 -7.97 -12.10
CA ASP A 23 -12.16 -8.66 -12.17
C ASP A 23 -11.97 -10.18 -12.41
N HIS A 24 -13.09 -10.90 -12.53
CA HIS A 24 -13.10 -12.34 -12.79
C HIS A 24 -12.51 -12.75 -14.15
N ASN A 25 -12.36 -11.80 -15.08
CA ASN A 25 -11.73 -12.00 -16.38
C ASN A 25 -10.25 -11.61 -16.36
N GLY A 26 -9.71 -11.18 -15.22
CA GLY A 26 -8.33 -10.70 -15.08
C GLY A 26 -8.12 -9.28 -15.59
N ILE A 27 -9.19 -8.50 -15.81
CA ILE A 27 -9.09 -7.11 -16.24
C ILE A 27 -8.83 -6.22 -15.02
N PRO A 28 -7.78 -5.36 -15.04
CA PRO A 28 -7.53 -4.41 -13.97
C PRO A 28 -8.73 -3.50 -13.73
N ILE A 29 -9.12 -3.38 -12.47
CA ILE A 29 -10.14 -2.44 -12.02
C ILE A 29 -9.53 -1.03 -12.03
N ASP A 30 -10.28 -0.05 -12.51
CA ASP A 30 -9.84 1.34 -12.52
C ASP A 30 -9.76 1.89 -11.08
N MET A 31 -8.57 2.39 -10.73
CA MET A 31 -8.24 2.94 -9.41
C MET A 31 -8.10 4.46 -9.46
N GLY A 32 -8.47 5.09 -10.57
CA GLY A 32 -8.33 6.54 -10.80
C GLY A 32 -6.87 6.98 -10.88
N GLY A 33 -5.95 6.12 -11.29
CA GLY A 33 -4.53 6.43 -11.36
C GLY A 33 -3.74 5.20 -11.74
N GLU A 34 -2.58 5.41 -12.35
CA GLU A 34 -1.72 4.31 -12.75
C GLU A 34 -0.88 3.83 -11.54
N LEU A 35 -0.45 2.57 -11.59
CA LEU A 35 0.66 2.11 -10.75
C LEU A 35 1.90 2.95 -11.09
N ASP A 36 2.75 3.19 -10.08
CA ASP A 36 3.97 4.01 -10.18
C ASP A 36 3.75 5.49 -10.55
N GLU A 37 2.51 5.97 -10.54
CA GLU A 37 2.23 7.37 -10.78
C GLU A 37 2.86 8.24 -9.67
N MET A 38 3.73 9.21 -10.03
CA MET A 38 4.39 10.08 -9.06
C MET A 38 3.67 11.43 -8.89
N THR A 39 2.35 11.41 -8.68
CA THR A 39 1.54 12.62 -8.43
C THR A 39 0.72 12.50 -7.15
N VAL A 40 0.11 13.60 -6.72
CA VAL A 40 -0.83 13.61 -5.57
C VAL A 40 -2.05 12.71 -5.78
N ARG A 41 -2.34 12.31 -7.02
CA ARG A 41 -3.42 11.36 -7.34
C ARG A 41 -3.15 9.96 -6.82
N SER A 42 -1.89 9.65 -6.56
CA SER A 42 -1.44 8.38 -5.99
C SER A 42 -1.75 8.25 -4.50
N TYR A 43 -2.07 9.36 -3.83
CA TYR A 43 -2.35 9.38 -2.41
C TYR A 43 -3.62 8.58 -2.15
N PRO A 44 -3.64 7.71 -1.11
CA PRO A 44 -4.76 6.81 -0.89
C PRO A 44 -6.12 7.50 -0.70
N ASP A 45 -6.11 8.73 -0.18
CA ASP A 45 -7.28 9.55 0.14
C ASP A 45 -7.60 10.62 -0.91
N HIS A 46 -6.89 10.63 -2.05
CA HIS A 46 -7.04 11.66 -3.08
C HIS A 46 -8.49 11.90 -3.54
N TYR A 47 -9.29 10.84 -3.61
CA TYR A 47 -10.67 10.87 -4.11
C TYR A 47 -11.73 11.07 -3.03
N VAL A 48 -11.35 11.10 -1.75
CA VAL A 48 -12.29 11.18 -0.63
C VAL A 48 -13.06 12.50 -0.68
N GLY A 49 -14.38 12.40 -0.73
CA GLY A 49 -15.29 13.56 -0.66
C GLY A 49 -15.38 14.39 -1.94
N LEU A 50 -14.82 13.93 -3.07
CA LEU A 50 -15.03 14.58 -4.36
C LEU A 50 -16.45 14.30 -4.88
N ALA A 51 -17.13 15.32 -5.39
CA ALA A 51 -18.50 15.23 -5.91
C ALA A 51 -18.55 14.73 -7.38
N ASP A 52 -17.74 13.72 -7.70
CA ASP A 52 -17.69 13.06 -9.01
C ASP A 52 -17.98 11.56 -8.81
N PRO A 53 -19.00 10.98 -9.47
CA PRO A 53 -19.30 9.55 -9.36
C PRO A 53 -18.12 8.63 -9.69
N ALA A 54 -17.24 9.03 -10.64
CA ALA A 54 -16.05 8.25 -10.95
C ALA A 54 -15.05 8.25 -9.78
N ALA A 55 -14.82 9.43 -9.18
CA ALA A 55 -13.99 9.57 -7.98
C ALA A 55 -14.50 8.72 -6.81
N GLU A 56 -15.82 8.72 -6.57
CA GLU A 56 -16.42 7.86 -5.54
C GLU A 56 -16.11 6.38 -5.78
N GLN A 57 -16.22 5.91 -7.02
CA GLN A 57 -15.89 4.53 -7.36
C GLN A 57 -14.40 4.21 -7.16
N PHE A 58 -13.50 5.13 -7.53
CA PHE A 58 -12.06 4.96 -7.32
C PHE A 58 -11.70 4.87 -5.85
N ASP A 59 -12.31 5.70 -5.01
CA ASP A 59 -12.14 5.64 -3.55
C ASP A 59 -12.61 4.30 -3.00
N GLN A 60 -13.82 3.85 -3.39
CA GLN A 60 -14.35 2.55 -2.97
C GLN A 60 -13.43 1.39 -3.39
N ASN A 61 -12.88 1.42 -4.60
CA ASN A 61 -11.95 0.38 -5.08
C ASN A 61 -10.64 0.39 -4.27
N ARG A 62 -10.08 1.57 -3.98
CA ARG A 62 -8.87 1.72 -3.15
C ARG A 62 -9.13 1.29 -1.70
N GLN A 63 -10.31 1.55 -1.16
CA GLN A 63 -10.71 1.07 0.17
C GLN A 63 -10.85 -0.46 0.19
N LEU A 64 -11.44 -1.07 -0.84
CA LEU A 64 -11.55 -2.52 -0.97
C LEU A 64 -10.17 -3.19 -1.01
N LEU A 65 -9.25 -2.67 -1.84
CA LEU A 65 -7.89 -3.17 -1.92
C LEU A 65 -7.20 -3.09 -0.54
N ASN A 66 -7.28 -1.92 0.10
CA ASN A 66 -6.69 -1.73 1.42
C ASN A 66 -7.28 -2.66 2.48
N PHE A 67 -8.61 -2.86 2.46
CA PHE A 67 -9.27 -3.79 3.37
C PHE A 67 -8.76 -5.21 3.18
N CYS A 68 -8.71 -5.72 1.94
CA CYS A 68 -8.19 -7.06 1.64
C CYS A 68 -6.75 -7.25 2.11
N MET A 69 -5.88 -6.29 1.81
CA MET A 69 -4.46 -6.35 2.19
C MET A 69 -4.28 -6.24 3.71
N ALA A 70 -5.07 -5.39 4.39
CA ALA A 70 -5.05 -5.26 5.84
C ALA A 70 -5.51 -6.55 6.54
N GLN A 71 -6.52 -7.24 6.00
CA GLN A 71 -6.93 -8.57 6.52
C GLN A 71 -5.82 -9.61 6.39
N ALA A 72 -4.97 -9.50 5.37
CA ALA A 72 -3.78 -10.33 5.21
C ALA A 72 -2.57 -9.86 6.05
N GLY A 73 -2.71 -8.79 6.85
CA GLY A 73 -1.70 -8.29 7.78
C GLY A 73 -0.75 -7.24 7.21
N PHE A 74 -0.93 -6.84 5.95
CA PHE A 74 -0.13 -5.79 5.31
C PHE A 74 -0.54 -4.39 5.81
N GLU A 75 0.39 -3.44 5.69
CA GLU A 75 0.13 -2.02 5.93
C GLU A 75 0.37 -1.22 4.64
N ARG A 76 -0.54 -0.27 4.33
CA ARG A 76 -0.48 0.53 3.10
C ARG A 76 0.44 1.73 3.24
N HIS A 77 1.18 2.06 2.19
CA HIS A 77 1.94 3.30 2.10
C HIS A 77 1.03 4.54 2.15
N TYR A 78 1.53 5.62 2.74
CA TYR A 78 0.75 6.84 2.98
C TYR A 78 0.58 7.72 1.73
N HIS A 79 1.40 7.53 0.69
CA HIS A 79 1.34 8.30 -0.57
C HIS A 79 1.08 7.45 -1.82
N GLU A 80 0.97 6.13 -1.69
CA GLU A 80 0.84 5.20 -2.83
C GLU A 80 -0.31 4.25 -2.54
N TRP A 81 -1.40 4.33 -3.31
CA TRP A 81 -2.60 3.52 -3.06
C TRP A 81 -2.39 2.01 -3.29
N TRP A 82 -1.33 1.64 -4.03
CA TRP A 82 -1.01 0.27 -4.44
C TRP A 82 0.09 -0.41 -3.63
N HIS A 83 0.87 0.36 -2.86
CA HIS A 83 2.06 -0.15 -2.16
C HIS A 83 1.71 -0.65 -0.77
N PHE A 84 2.10 -1.89 -0.50
CA PHE A 84 1.84 -2.56 0.77
C PHE A 84 3.10 -3.21 1.32
N SER A 85 3.34 -2.99 2.61
CA SER A 85 4.47 -3.53 3.35
C SER A 85 4.03 -4.60 4.35
N TRP A 86 4.84 -5.63 4.53
CA TRP A 86 4.68 -6.66 5.55
C TRP A 86 6.03 -7.11 6.11
N GLY A 87 6.33 -6.71 7.34
CA GLY A 87 7.56 -7.08 8.04
C GLY A 87 8.73 -6.11 7.86
N ASP A 88 8.68 -5.17 6.91
CA ASP A 88 9.74 -4.16 6.76
C ASP A 88 9.66 -3.02 7.81
N GLN A 89 10.51 -2.01 7.60
CA GLN A 89 10.59 -0.80 8.44
C GLN A 89 9.29 0.01 8.47
N LEU A 90 8.61 0.14 7.32
CA LEU A 90 7.37 0.90 7.21
C LEU A 90 6.24 0.16 7.94
N TRP A 91 6.13 -1.14 7.71
CA TRP A 91 5.17 -2.00 8.40
C TRP A 91 5.37 -1.93 9.90
N ALA A 92 6.61 -2.09 10.39
CA ALA A 92 6.90 -2.07 11.82
C ALA A 92 6.54 -0.71 12.45
N TRP A 93 6.85 0.38 11.76
CA TRP A 93 6.50 1.73 12.20
C TRP A 93 4.97 1.96 12.24
N LEU A 94 4.24 1.60 11.18
CA LEU A 94 2.78 1.77 11.11
C LEU A 94 2.07 0.91 12.15
N LYS A 95 2.42 -0.38 12.24
CA LYS A 95 1.91 -1.30 13.25
C LYS A 95 2.15 -0.80 14.66
N GLY A 96 3.38 -0.35 14.95
CA GLY A 96 3.71 0.13 16.29
C GLY A 96 2.93 1.37 16.69
N ARG A 97 2.65 2.27 15.75
CA ARG A 97 1.79 3.44 16.00
C ARG A 97 0.32 3.07 16.22
N ARG A 98 -0.21 2.10 15.48
CA ARG A 98 -1.63 1.71 15.56
C ARG A 98 -1.93 0.85 16.79
N GLU A 99 -1.07 -0.10 17.09
CA GLU A 99 -1.31 -1.14 18.10
C GLU A 99 -0.57 -0.88 19.42
N LEU A 100 0.22 0.20 19.52
CA LEU A 100 1.06 0.54 20.68
C LEU A 100 2.02 -0.61 21.07
N VAL A 101 2.48 -1.34 20.05
CA VAL A 101 3.47 -2.43 20.16
C VAL A 101 4.79 -2.02 19.50
N PHE A 102 5.88 -2.75 19.75
CA PHE A 102 7.19 -2.50 19.11
C PHE A 102 7.59 -3.69 18.25
N PRO A 103 6.92 -3.90 17.10
CA PRO A 103 7.30 -4.97 16.19
C PRO A 103 8.69 -4.67 15.61
N ILE A 104 9.48 -5.72 15.41
CA ILE A 104 10.82 -5.63 14.83
C ILE A 104 10.68 -5.82 13.33
N ALA A 105 11.42 -5.03 12.54
CA ALA A 105 11.49 -5.27 11.11
C ALA A 105 12.29 -6.54 10.82
N HIS A 106 11.72 -7.43 10.00
CA HIS A 106 12.33 -8.68 9.58
C HIS A 106 12.78 -8.54 8.13
N TYR A 107 14.07 -8.81 7.89
CA TYR A 107 14.67 -8.78 6.56
C TYR A 107 15.21 -10.16 6.22
N GLY A 108 14.90 -10.64 5.01
CA GLY A 108 15.29 -11.97 4.56
C GLY A 108 14.13 -12.96 4.56
N ARG A 109 14.44 -14.24 4.34
CA ARG A 109 13.44 -15.29 4.20
C ARG A 109 12.70 -15.48 5.53
N ALA A 110 11.37 -15.30 5.51
CA ALA A 110 10.53 -15.75 6.61
C ALA A 110 10.60 -17.29 6.64
N GLU A 111 11.19 -17.84 7.71
CA GLU A 111 11.14 -19.28 8.01
C GLU A 111 9.83 -19.64 8.73
#